data_AF-A0A8T6P145-F1
#
_entry.id   AF-A0A8T6P145-F1
#
_cell.length_a   1.000
_cell.length_b   1.000
_cell.length_c   1.000
_cell.angle_alpha   90.00
_cell.angle_beta   90.00
_cell.angle_gamma   90.00
#
_symmetry.space_group_name_H-M   'P 1'
#
loop_
_entity.id
_entity.type
_entity.pdbx_description
1 polymer ?
#
loop_
_entity_poly.entity_id
_entity_poly.type
_entity_poly.pdbx_seq_one_letter_code
_entity_poly.pdbx_strand_id
1 'polypeptide(L)'
;MTAVVLDTNILVAAGFNPSSASAAIVNAVREGALALVWNVPTRRETRAVLEQIPPLEWGAFARLYRDESLYLHEVHPDRFSTIPDPADRKFAALAGPRGAQLVTNDAHQRGVARPLVVD
;
A
#
# COMPACT_ATOMS: atom_id res chain seq x y z
N MET A 1 -14.59 3.28 -9.00
CA MET A 1 -13.80 2.27 -8.26
C MET A 1 -12.84 3.01 -7.36
N THR A 2 -12.75 2.64 -6.09
CA THR A 2 -11.93 3.39 -5.12
C THR A 2 -10.47 2.97 -5.27
N ALA A 3 -9.59 3.95 -5.49
CA ALA A 3 -8.15 3.73 -5.61
C ALA A 3 -7.51 3.76 -4.22
N VAL A 4 -6.64 2.80 -3.94
CA VAL A 4 -5.91 2.68 -2.68
C VAL A 4 -4.43 2.49 -2.92
N VAL A 5 -3.61 3.03 -2.05
CA VAL A 5 -2.20 2.64 -1.90
C VAL A 5 -2.14 1.86 -0.60
N LEU A 6 -1.64 0.63 -0.65
CA LEU A 6 -1.45 -0.16 0.56
C LEU A 6 -0.02 0.02 1.04
N ASP A 7 0.12 0.36 2.32
CA ASP A 7 1.37 0.23 3.04
C ASP A 7 1.73 -1.27 3.16
N THR A 8 3.02 -1.56 3.32
CA THR A 8 3.52 -2.93 3.48
C THR A 8 2.98 -3.57 4.75
N ASN A 9 2.73 -2.79 5.81
CA ASN A 9 2.16 -3.30 7.06
C ASN A 9 0.77 -3.95 6.89
N ILE A 10 -0.05 -3.46 5.96
CA ILE A 10 -1.37 -4.03 5.65
C ILE A 10 -1.21 -5.43 5.07
N LEU A 11 -0.25 -5.61 4.17
CA LEU A 11 0.01 -6.90 3.52
C LEU A 11 0.58 -7.91 4.52
N VAL A 12 1.49 -7.45 5.39
CA VAL A 12 2.04 -8.26 6.48
C VAL A 12 0.93 -8.71 7.43
N ALA A 13 0.12 -7.77 7.93
CA ALA A 13 -0.99 -8.07 8.84
C ALA A 13 -2.02 -9.02 8.21
N ALA A 14 -2.37 -8.80 6.94
CA ALA A 14 -3.26 -9.68 6.20
C ALA A 14 -2.70 -11.11 6.05
N GLY A 15 -1.39 -11.24 5.89
CA GLY A 15 -0.72 -12.53 5.76
C GLY A 15 -0.68 -13.35 7.07
N PHE A 16 -0.63 -12.67 8.22
CA PHE A 16 -0.65 -13.34 9.53
C PHE A 16 -2.06 -13.61 10.07
N ASN A 17 -3.03 -12.72 9.80
CA ASN A 17 -4.39 -12.87 10.28
C ASN A 17 -5.41 -12.69 9.13
N PRO A 18 -5.89 -13.80 8.52
CA PRO A 18 -6.87 -13.77 7.43
C PRO A 18 -8.23 -13.17 7.81
N SER A 19 -8.54 -13.05 9.10
CA SER A 19 -9.79 -12.47 9.61
C SER A 19 -9.66 -10.99 9.99
N SER A 20 -8.48 -10.37 9.79
CA SER A 20 -8.23 -8.96 10.12
C SER A 20 -8.88 -7.98 9.15
N ALA A 21 -9.05 -6.72 9.58
CA ALA A 21 -9.45 -5.63 8.69
C ALA A 21 -8.45 -5.44 7.53
N SER A 22 -7.14 -5.61 7.77
CA SER A 22 -6.13 -5.61 6.72
C SER A 22 -6.38 -6.70 5.67
N ALA A 23 -6.74 -7.92 6.09
CA ALA A 23 -7.10 -9.01 5.18
C ALA A 23 -8.36 -8.71 4.38
N ALA A 24 -9.38 -8.08 4.98
CA ALA A 24 -10.57 -7.65 4.27
C ALA A 24 -10.25 -6.64 3.15
N ILE A 25 -9.34 -5.69 3.39
CA ILE A 25 -8.88 -4.74 2.38
C ILE A 25 -8.12 -5.45 1.25
N VAL A 26 -7.21 -6.37 1.60
CA VAL A 26 -6.47 -7.16 0.61
C VAL A 26 -7.42 -7.99 -0.27
N ASN A 27 -8.44 -8.59 0.33
CA ASN A 27 -9.47 -9.33 -0.41
C ASN A 27 -10.29 -8.41 -1.32
N ALA A 28 -10.67 -7.21 -0.86
CA ALA A 28 -11.37 -6.23 -1.69
C ALA A 28 -10.53 -5.79 -2.90
N VAL A 29 -9.20 -5.65 -2.76
CA VAL A 29 -8.30 -5.44 -3.91
C VAL A 29 -8.27 -6.67 -4.82
N ARG A 30 -8.14 -7.87 -4.23
CA ARG A 30 -8.09 -9.15 -4.96
C ARG A 30 -9.35 -9.40 -5.78
N GLU A 31 -10.50 -9.03 -5.28
CA GLU A 31 -11.81 -9.15 -5.92
C GLU A 31 -12.08 -8.00 -6.91
N GLY A 32 -11.24 -6.95 -6.90
CA GLY A 32 -11.39 -5.78 -7.77
C GLY A 32 -12.40 -4.75 -7.29
N ALA A 33 -12.91 -4.85 -6.06
CA ALA A 33 -13.70 -3.80 -5.44
C ALA A 33 -12.86 -2.53 -5.14
N LEU A 34 -11.56 -2.72 -4.89
CA LEU A 34 -10.55 -1.66 -4.75
C LEU A 34 -9.47 -1.80 -5.83
N ALA A 35 -8.93 -0.66 -6.29
CA ALA A 35 -7.80 -0.62 -7.22
C ALA A 35 -6.51 -0.28 -6.46
N LEU A 36 -5.57 -1.22 -6.37
CA LEU A 36 -4.25 -0.98 -5.79
C LEU A 36 -3.41 -0.14 -6.75
N VAL A 37 -3.20 1.13 -6.44
CA VAL A 37 -2.23 1.98 -7.14
C VAL A 37 -0.83 1.60 -6.69
N TRP A 38 0.04 1.31 -7.65
CA TRP A 38 1.41 0.86 -7.40
C TRP A 38 2.38 1.42 -8.44
N ASN A 39 3.67 1.45 -8.13
CA ASN A 39 4.73 1.69 -9.11
C ASN A 39 5.84 0.63 -8.94
N VAL A 40 6.77 0.58 -9.90
CA VAL A 40 7.85 -0.44 -9.88
C VAL A 40 8.68 -0.38 -8.59
N PRO A 41 9.11 0.80 -8.09
CA PRO A 41 9.80 0.89 -6.81
C PRO A 41 9.03 0.33 -5.61
N THR A 42 7.77 0.74 -5.39
CA THR A 42 6.99 0.29 -4.23
C THR A 42 6.72 -1.20 -4.27
N ARG A 43 6.39 -1.76 -5.45
CA ARG A 43 6.22 -3.21 -5.62
C ARG A 43 7.48 -4.00 -5.29
N ARG A 44 8.66 -3.53 -5.73
CA ARG A 44 9.94 -4.18 -5.46
C ARG A 44 10.26 -4.18 -3.97
N GLU A 45 10.05 -3.04 -3.32
CA GLU A 45 10.32 -2.90 -1.90
C GLU A 45 9.38 -3.77 -1.06
N THR A 46 8.08 -3.70 -1.32
CA THR A 46 7.10 -4.56 -0.65
C THR A 46 7.43 -6.04 -0.81
N ARG A 47 7.81 -6.46 -2.02
CA ARG A 47 8.27 -7.84 -2.25
C ARG A 47 9.47 -8.18 -1.36
N ALA A 48 10.49 -7.33 -1.34
CA ALA A 48 11.70 -7.55 -0.54
C ALA A 48 11.41 -7.68 0.96
N VAL A 49 10.47 -6.88 1.48
CA VAL A 49 10.04 -6.99 2.89
C VAL A 49 9.29 -8.29 3.15
N LEU A 50 8.32 -8.64 2.31
CA LEU A 50 7.51 -9.86 2.50
C LEU A 50 8.39 -11.13 2.43
N GLU A 51 9.35 -11.19 1.51
CA GLU A 51 10.27 -12.33 1.37
C GLU A 51 11.23 -12.50 2.57
N GLN A 52 11.36 -11.49 3.45
CA GLN A 52 12.17 -11.57 4.68
C GLN A 52 11.39 -12.05 5.90
N ILE A 53 10.06 -12.18 5.82
CA ILE A 53 9.20 -12.45 6.98
C ILE A 53 8.46 -13.78 6.77
N PRO A 54 9.00 -14.93 7.24
CA PRO A 54 8.25 -16.19 7.24
C PRO A 54 6.98 -16.08 8.10
N PRO A 55 5.87 -16.73 7.72
CA PRO A 55 5.67 -17.60 6.57
C PRO A 55 5.13 -16.87 5.31
N LEU A 56 5.38 -15.57 5.17
CA LEU A 56 4.81 -14.79 4.07
C LEU A 56 5.45 -15.15 2.74
N GLU A 57 4.60 -15.39 1.73
CA GLU A 57 5.02 -15.77 0.39
C GLU A 57 4.60 -14.69 -0.61
N TRP A 58 5.56 -14.16 -1.38
CA TRP A 58 5.27 -13.14 -2.41
C TRP A 58 4.17 -13.57 -3.38
N GLY A 59 4.11 -14.87 -3.72
CA GLY A 59 3.11 -15.44 -4.61
C GLY A 59 1.67 -15.16 -4.19
N ALA A 60 1.39 -15.03 -2.89
CA ALA A 60 0.05 -14.75 -2.36
C ALA A 60 -0.42 -13.30 -2.67
N PHE A 61 0.52 -12.38 -2.90
CA PHE A 61 0.26 -10.95 -3.09
C PHE A 61 0.56 -10.46 -4.51
N ALA A 62 1.36 -11.18 -5.28
CA ALA A 62 1.81 -10.75 -6.61
C ALA A 62 0.66 -10.34 -7.54
N ARG A 63 -0.49 -11.04 -7.48
CA ARG A 63 -1.67 -10.77 -8.32
C ARG A 63 -2.45 -9.50 -7.95
N LEU A 64 -2.16 -8.87 -6.81
CA LEU A 64 -2.75 -7.58 -6.44
C LEU A 64 -2.23 -6.45 -7.34
N TYR A 65 -1.02 -6.59 -7.87
CA TYR A 65 -0.31 -5.59 -8.66
C TYR A 65 -0.68 -5.72 -10.15
N ARG A 66 -1.90 -5.33 -10.50
CA ARG A 66 -2.41 -5.40 -11.88
C ARG A 66 -1.94 -4.21 -12.72
N ASP A 67 -1.63 -4.43 -13.99
CA ASP A 67 -1.06 -3.41 -14.88
C ASP A 67 -2.00 -2.20 -15.08
N GLU A 68 -3.31 -2.40 -15.01
CA GLU A 68 -4.31 -1.34 -15.14
C GLU A 68 -4.20 -0.29 -14.02
N SER A 69 -3.64 -0.68 -12.88
CA SER A 69 -3.44 0.21 -11.73
C SER A 69 -1.99 0.66 -11.56
N LEU A 70 -1.10 0.31 -12.49
CA LEU A 70 0.28 0.80 -12.52
C LEU A 70 0.29 2.33 -12.71
N TYR A 71 1.12 2.98 -11.91
CA TYR A 71 1.42 4.40 -12.01
C TYR A 71 2.82 4.57 -12.59
N LEU A 72 2.89 5.08 -13.83
CA LEU A 72 4.13 5.24 -14.60
C LEU A 72 4.73 6.65 -14.50
N HIS A 73 3.97 7.61 -13.99
CA HIS A 73 4.45 8.98 -13.87
C HIS A 73 5.40 9.13 -12.68
N GLU A 74 6.19 10.18 -12.74
CA GLU A 74 7.10 10.53 -11.67
C GLU A 74 6.33 10.78 -10.36
N VAL A 75 6.87 10.27 -9.27
CA VAL A 75 6.42 10.59 -7.91
C VAL A 75 7.48 11.48 -7.27
N HIS A 76 7.05 12.44 -6.46
CA HIS A 76 7.96 13.36 -5.78
C HIS A 76 7.83 13.25 -4.25
N PRO A 77 8.42 12.21 -3.63
CA PRO A 77 8.39 12.01 -2.17
C PRO A 77 8.90 13.23 -1.39
N ASP A 78 9.85 13.98 -1.96
CA ASP A 78 10.43 15.17 -1.32
C ASP A 78 9.42 16.31 -1.09
N ARG A 79 8.29 16.31 -1.83
CA ARG A 79 7.19 17.25 -1.60
C ARG A 79 6.37 16.94 -0.34
N PHE A 80 6.60 15.77 0.27
CA PHE A 80 5.93 15.29 1.48
C PHE A 80 6.85 15.36 2.71
N SER A 81 7.70 16.39 2.79
CA SER A 81 8.67 16.58 3.87
C SER A 81 8.05 16.71 5.27
N THR A 82 6.76 17.01 5.36
CA THR A 82 5.99 17.03 6.62
C THR A 82 5.72 15.63 7.18
N ILE A 83 5.89 14.56 6.39
CA ILE A 83 5.86 13.17 6.88
C ILE A 83 7.23 12.88 7.49
N PRO A 84 7.33 12.57 8.80
CA PRO A 84 8.60 12.39 9.49
C PRO A 84 9.43 11.24 8.90
N ASP A 85 8.80 10.10 8.61
CA ASP A 85 9.46 8.94 8.02
C ASP A 85 9.62 9.11 6.50
N PRO A 86 10.87 9.15 5.97
CA PRO A 86 11.11 9.20 4.54
C PRO A 86 10.57 7.97 3.78
N ALA A 87 10.48 6.81 4.42
CA ALA A 87 9.93 5.61 3.80
C ALA A 87 8.45 5.77 3.48
N ASP A 88 7.70 6.50 4.30
CA ASP A 88 6.26 6.72 4.15
C ASP A 88 5.94 7.73 3.05
N ARG A 89 6.85 8.66 2.78
CA ARG A 89 6.68 9.73 1.78
C ARG A 89 6.39 9.19 0.38
N LYS A 90 6.97 8.05 0.01
CA LYS A 90 6.75 7.45 -1.32
C LYS A 90 5.33 6.92 -1.51
N PHE A 91 4.71 6.38 -0.45
CA PHE A 91 3.33 5.90 -0.50
C PHE A 91 2.35 7.08 -0.57
N ALA A 92 2.60 8.14 0.19
CA ALA A 92 1.84 9.39 0.09
C ALA A 92 1.97 10.05 -1.29
N ALA A 93 3.19 10.10 -1.84
CA ALA A 93 3.45 10.66 -3.18
C ALA A 93 2.81 9.85 -4.30
N LEU A 94 2.61 8.54 -4.10
CA LEU A 94 1.89 7.68 -5.01
C LEU A 94 0.37 7.86 -4.90
N ALA A 95 -0.14 8.15 -3.69
CA ALA A 95 -1.56 8.31 -3.43
C ALA A 95 -2.13 9.61 -4.03
N GLY A 96 -1.39 10.72 -3.88
CA GLY A 96 -1.82 12.06 -4.26
C GLY A 96 -2.32 12.22 -5.71
N PRO A 97 -1.54 11.85 -6.73
CA PRO A 97 -1.89 12.11 -8.14
C PRO A 97 -3.17 11.44 -8.64
N ARG A 98 -3.63 10.35 -8.00
CA ARG A 98 -4.88 9.66 -8.36
C ARG A 98 -6.00 9.86 -7.34
N GLY A 99 -5.80 10.71 -6.32
CA GLY A 99 -6.73 10.84 -5.20
C GLY A 99 -6.94 9.50 -4.46
N ALA A 100 -5.94 8.61 -4.51
CA ALA A 100 -6.02 7.32 -3.86
C ALA A 100 -5.89 7.50 -2.34
N GLN A 101 -6.49 6.58 -1.59
CA GLN A 101 -6.37 6.55 -0.14
C GLN A 101 -5.17 5.70 0.26
N LEU A 102 -4.27 6.26 1.07
CA LEU A 102 -3.23 5.47 1.72
C LEU A 102 -3.87 4.66 2.86
N VAL A 103 -3.68 3.35 2.85
CA VAL A 103 -4.14 2.45 3.91
C VAL A 103 -2.93 1.96 4.68
N THR A 104 -2.94 2.16 5.99
CA THR A 104 -1.85 1.80 6.89
C THR A 104 -2.41 1.46 8.28
N ASN A 105 -1.71 0.62 9.04
CA ASN A 105 -1.98 0.43 10.47
C ASN A 105 -1.30 1.50 11.34
N ASP A 106 -0.44 2.34 10.77
CA ASP A 106 0.37 3.28 11.55
C ASP A 106 -0.34 4.62 11.76
N ALA A 107 -0.78 4.85 12.99
CA ALA A 107 -1.53 6.06 13.37
C ALA A 107 -0.70 7.35 13.24
N HIS A 108 0.62 7.26 13.07
CA HIS A 108 1.54 8.38 12.91
C HIS A 108 1.49 9.01 11.50
N GLN A 109 0.88 8.36 10.51
CA GLN A 109 0.82 8.84 9.12
C GLN A 109 -0.33 9.83 8.82
N ARG A 110 -0.95 10.48 9.82
CA ARG A 110 -2.12 11.40 9.66
C ARG A 110 -1.88 12.68 8.82
N GLY A 111 -0.73 12.80 8.16
CA GLY A 111 -0.22 14.08 7.64
C GLY A 111 -0.72 14.56 6.28
N VAL A 112 -0.85 13.73 5.23
CA VAL A 112 -0.86 14.32 3.85
C VAL A 112 -1.65 13.59 2.75
N ALA A 113 -2.35 12.50 3.02
CA ALA A 113 -3.38 11.94 2.14
C ALA A 113 -4.29 11.14 3.05
N ARG A 114 -5.59 11.49 3.17
CA ARG A 114 -6.52 10.93 4.17
C ARG A 114 -6.25 9.44 4.41
N PRO A 115 -5.48 9.08 5.47
CA PRO A 115 -5.11 7.70 5.66
C PRO A 115 -6.34 6.99 6.20
N LEU A 116 -6.69 5.88 5.56
CA LEU A 116 -7.64 4.96 6.18
C LEU A 116 -6.83 4.11 7.15
N VAL A 117 -6.90 4.46 8.43
CA VAL A 117 -6.34 3.64 9.50
C VAL A 117 -7.32 2.51 9.75
N VAL A 118 -6.85 1.27 9.70
CA VAL A 118 -7.63 0.10 10.10
C VAL A 118 -7.22 -0.34 11.50
N ASP A 119 -8.21 -0.50 12.38
CA ASP A 119 -8.06 -1.03 13.73
C ASP A 119 -8.01 -2.58 13.74
#